data_AF-K1YJ97-F1
#
_entry.id   AF-K1YJ97-F1
#
_cell.length_a   1.000
_cell.length_b   1.000
_cell.length_c   1.000
_cell.angle_alpha   90.00
_cell.angle_beta   90.00
_cell.angle_gamma   90.00
#
_symmetry.space_group_name_H-M   'P 1'
#
loop_
_entity.id
_entity.type
_entity.pdbx_description
1 polymer ?
#
loop_
_entity_poly.entity_id
_entity_poly.type
_entity_poly.pdbx_seq_one_letter_code
_entity_poly.pdbx_strand_id
1 'polypeptide(L)' 'MGRKRIEPSNCTIDYLSILDEHGNIDTGLEPEIPHEVHLKMLRAMLLGRRFDERLLDLQRQGRIGT' A
#
# COMPACT_ATOMS: atom_id res chain seq x y z
N MET A 1 21.15 -31.31 14.87
CA MET A 1 20.71 -30.52 13.71
C MET A 1 19.89 -29.34 14.22
N GLY A 2 20.36 -28.12 14.42
CA GLY A 2 21.57 -27.45 13.96
C GLY A 2 21.23 -25.97 13.74
N ARG A 3 20.75 -25.26 14.77
CA ARG A 3 20.48 -23.82 14.68
C ARG A 3 21.76 -23.08 15.02
N LYS A 4 22.40 -22.48 14.02
CA LYS A 4 23.54 -21.58 14.21
C LYS A 4 23.04 -20.15 14.02
N ARG A 5 23.28 -19.31 15.02
CA ARG A 5 22.97 -17.87 14.95
C ARG A 5 24.01 -17.20 14.06
N ILE A 6 23.53 -16.35 13.17
CA ILE A 6 24.33 -15.47 12.33
C ILE A 6 24.00 -14.05 12.76
N GLU A 7 25.03 -13.23 12.97
CA GLU A 7 24.90 -11.81 13.29
C GLU A 7 25.08 -11.03 11.97
N PRO A 8 24.04 -10.40 11.39
CA PRO A 8 24.23 -9.57 10.20
C PRO A 8 25.02 -8.33 10.60
N SER A 9 26.32 -8.34 10.32
CA SER A 9 27.25 -7.33 10.86
C SER A 9 27.10 -5.93 10.24
N ASN A 10 26.31 -5.76 9.17
CA ASN A 10 25.90 -4.49 8.54
C ASN A 10 25.00 -4.78 7.32
N CYS A 11 23.74 -5.20 7.53
CA CYS A 11 22.82 -5.43 6.40
C CYS A 11 21.95 -4.19 6.17
N THR A 12 22.09 -3.55 5.01
CA THR A 12 21.18 -2.49 4.54
C THR A 12 20.08 -3.13 3.69
N ILE A 13 18.83 -2.72 3.92
CA ILE A 13 17.68 -3.10 3.09
C ILE A 13 17.31 -1.89 2.26
N ASP A 14 17.29 -2.05 0.95
CA ASP A 14 16.94 -0.98 0.03
C ASP A 14 15.42 -0.74 -0.02
N TYR A 15 15.02 0.52 -0.11
CA TYR A 15 13.63 0.94 -0.28
C TYR A 15 13.35 1.16 -1.77
N LEU A 16 12.33 0.47 -2.29
CA LEU A 16 11.89 0.59 -3.68
C LEU A 16 10.62 1.44 -3.74
N SER A 17 10.66 2.52 -4.52
CA SER A 17 9.49 3.35 -4.82
C SER A 17 9.44 3.63 -6.33
N ILE A 18 8.27 3.42 -6.93
CA ILE A 18 8.07 3.59 -8.38
C ILE A 18 7.42 4.95 -8.68
N LEU A 19 6.55 5.42 -7.77
CA LEU A 19 5.82 6.67 -7.86
C LEU A 19 6.18 7.52 -6.64
N ASP A 20 6.56 8.78 -6.85
CA ASP A 20 6.82 9.71 -5.75
C ASP A 20 5.56 10.46 -5.29
N GLU A 21 5.69 11.28 -4.25
CA GLU A 21 4.59 12.07 -3.66
C GLU A 21 4.02 13.17 -4.57
N HIS A 22 4.75 13.55 -5.61
CA HIS A 22 4.32 14.52 -6.61
C HIS A 22 3.72 13.86 -7.85
N GLY A 23 3.76 12.52 -7.92
CA GLY A 23 3.25 11.72 -9.03
C GLY A 23 4.26 11.53 -10.16
N ASN A 24 5.55 11.77 -9.94
CA ASN A 24 6.59 11.43 -10.92
C ASN A 24 6.89 9.93 -10.86
N ILE A 25 7.01 9.29 -12.03
CA ILE A 25 7.25 7.86 -12.19
C ILE A 25 8.71 7.61 -12.54
N ASP A 26 9.32 6.61 -11.91
CA ASP A 26 10.57 6.00 -12.39
C ASP A 26 10.25 5.06 -13.57
N THR A 27 10.48 5.56 -14.80
CA THR A 27 10.20 4.82 -16.04
C THR A 27 11.00 3.54 -16.18
N GLY A 28 12.12 3.39 -15.46
CA GLY A 28 12.92 2.15 -15.45
C GLY A 28 12.28 1.03 -14.63
N LEU A 29 11.37 1.40 -13.72
CA LEU A 29 10.67 0.50 -12.81
C LEU A 29 9.16 0.43 -13.09
N GLU A 30 8.66 1.17 -14.09
CA GLU A 30 7.25 1.22 -14.43
C GLU A 30 6.77 -0.14 -14.99
N PRO A 31 5.78 -0.78 -14.34
CA PRO A 31 5.21 -2.03 -14.84
C PRO A 31 4.24 -1.78 -16.00
N GLU A 32 4.12 -2.74 -16.91
CA GLU A 32 3.14 -2.70 -18.00
C GLU A 32 1.70 -2.94 -17.47
N ILE A 33 1.07 -1.88 -16.98
CA ILE A 33 -0.30 -1.90 -16.47
C ILE A 33 -1.22 -1.20 -17.49
N PRO A 34 -2.31 -1.86 -17.95
CA PRO A 34 -3.27 -1.22 -18.84
C PRO A 34 -3.95 0.00 -18.20
N HIS A 35 -4.23 1.03 -18.99
CA HIS A 35 -4.86 2.28 -18.52
C HIS A 35 -6.17 2.04 -17.73
N GLU A 36 -7.01 1.13 -18.20
CA GLU A 36 -8.24 0.74 -17.50
C GLU A 36 -8.00 0.15 -16.10
N VAL A 37 -6.87 -0.52 -15.88
CA VAL A 37 -6.48 -1.09 -14.59
C VAL A 37 -6.02 0.02 -13.65
N HIS A 38 -5.27 1.02 -14.14
CA HIS A 38 -4.96 2.22 -13.35
C HIS A 38 -6.23 2.91 -12.83
N LEU A 39 -7.23 3.10 -13.69
CA LEU A 39 -8.50 3.68 -13.29
C LEU A 39 -9.27 2.81 -12.29
N LYS A 40 -9.23 1.48 -12.46
CA LYS A 40 -9.85 0.56 -11.49
C LYS A 40 -9.18 0.65 -10.12
N MET A 41 -7.84 0.69 -10.06
CA MET A 41 -7.09 0.86 -8.81
C MET A 41 -7.45 2.17 -8.11
N LEU A 42 -7.48 3.29 -8.85
CA LEU A 42 -7.87 4.59 -8.29
C LEU A 42 -9.29 4.56 -7.71
N ARG A 43 -10.25 4.01 -8.46
CA ARG A 43 -11.64 3.87 -8.01
C ARG A 43 -11.74 2.99 -6.76
N ALA A 44 -10.98 1.90 -6.69
CA ALA A 44 -10.95 1.03 -5.53
C ALA A 44 -10.37 1.73 -4.29
N MET A 45 -9.28 2.50 -4.44
CA MET A 45 -8.73 3.31 -3.35
C MET A 45 -9.73 4.33 -2.80
N LEU A 46 -10.44 5.03 -3.70
CA LEU A 46 -11.49 5.97 -3.30
C LEU A 46 -12.68 5.28 -2.63
N LEU A 47 -13.11 4.13 -3.15
CA LEU A 47 -14.18 3.34 -2.57
C LEU A 47 -13.83 2.89 -1.14
N GLY A 48 -12.62 2.35 -0.95
CA GLY A 48 -12.12 1.96 0.37
C GLY A 48 -12.12 3.15 1.34
N ARG A 49 -11.63 4.31 0.91
CA ARG A 49 -11.64 5.53 1.75
C ARG A 49 -13.05 5.94 2.18
N ARG A 50 -14.01 5.98 1.27
CA ARG A 50 -15.40 6.36 1.59
C ARG A 50 -16.09 5.32 2.47
N PHE A 51 -15.78 4.06 2.25
CA PHE A 51 -16.25 2.97 3.08
C PHE A 51 -15.74 3.11 4.51
N ASP A 52 -14.43 3.32 4.70
CA ASP A 52 -13.81 3.49 6.02
C ASP A 52 -14.37 4.71 6.76
N GLU A 53 -14.55 5.84 6.08
CA GLU A 53 -15.20 7.04 6.63
C GLU A 53 -16.59 6.70 7.19
N ARG A 54 -17.39 5.98 6.40
CA ARG A 54 -18.74 5.57 6.82
C ARG A 54 -18.72 4.59 7.99
N LEU A 55 -17.81 3.61 7.97
CA LEU A 55 -17.69 2.65 9.06
C LEU A 55 -17.28 3.34 10.36
N LEU A 56 -16.34 4.29 10.31
CA LEU A 56 -15.92 5.05 11.47
C LEU A 56 -17.09 5.82 12.10
N ASP A 57 -17.94 6.45 11.28
CA ASP A 57 -19.15 7.13 11.76
C ASP A 57 -20.14 6.17 12.42
N LEU A 58 -20.37 5.00 11.80
CA LEU A 58 -21.26 3.99 12.35
C LEU A 58 -20.73 3.41 13.66
N GLN A 59 -19.42 3.19 13.75
CA GLN A 59 -18.75 2.69 14.95
C GLN A 59 -18.88 3.69 16.10
N ARG A 60 -18.67 4.99 15.84
CA ARG A 60 -18.83 6.07 16.84
C ARG A 60 -20.25 6.22 17.35
N GLN A 61 -21.24 5.81 16.56
CA GLN A 61 -22.65 5.76 16.95
C GLN A 61 -23.03 4.46 17.68
N GLY A 62 -22.09 3.54 17.89
CA GLY A 62 -22.34 2.23 18.48
C GLY A 62 -23.17 1.30 17.59
N ARG A 63 -23.29 1.60 16.30
CA ARG A 63 -24.10 0.81 15.35
C ARG A 63 -23.38 -0.43 14.83
N ILE A 64 -22.05 -0.43 14.88
CA ILE A 64 -21.19 -1.56 14.52
C ILE A 64 -20.02 -1.66 15.52
N GLY A 65 -19.45 -2.86 15.67
CA GLY A 65 -18.27 -3.12 16.49
C GLY A 65 -16.95 -2.86 15.75
N THR A 66 -15.85 -3.34 16.35
CA THR A 66 -14.49 -3.38 15.78
C THR A 66 -14.04 -4.81 15.55
#